data_AF-A0A9E3Q8L7-F1
#
_entry.id   AF-A0A9E3Q8L7-F1
#
_cell.length_a   1.000
_cell.length_b   1.000
_cell.length_c   1.000
_cell.angle_alpha   90.00
_cell.angle_beta   90.00
_cell.angle_gamma   90.00
#
_symmetry.space_group_name_H-M   'P 1'
#
loop_
_entity.id
_entity.type
_entity.pdbx_description
1 polymer ?
#
loop_
_entity_poly.entity_id
_entity_poly.type
_entity_poly.pdbx_seq_one_letter_code
_entity_poly.pdbx_strand_id
1 'polypeptide(L)' 'MRLHLNGLSFRIAQMGPDFLLVESPADHPPTQATIEMHVDGSHRIWEVSLPQGMKAGNPRVCLNLTE' A
#
# COMPACT_ATOMS: atom_id res chain seq x y z
N MET A 1 -3.24 3.00 9.51
CA MET A 1 -3.40 2.77 8.06
C MET A 1 -2.50 1.60 7.67
N ARG A 2 -3.01 0.65 6.90
CA ARG A 2 -2.28 -0.58 6.52
C ARG A 2 -2.48 -0.87 5.04
N LEU A 3 -1.45 -1.43 4.43
CA LEU A 3 -1.51 -2.03 3.10
C LEU A 3 -1.57 -3.55 3.28
N HIS A 4 -2.61 -4.17 2.78
CA HIS A 4 -2.77 -5.62 2.78
C HIS A 4 -2.43 -6.15 1.39
N LEU A 5 -1.51 -7.12 1.34
CA LEU A 5 -1.01 -7.68 0.10
C LEU A 5 -0.72 -9.17 0.27
N ASN A 6 -1.44 -10.02 -0.48
CA ASN A 6 -1.24 -11.47 -0.46
C ASN A 6 -1.14 -12.09 0.95
N GLY A 7 -1.99 -11.61 1.88
CA GLY A 7 -2.02 -12.06 3.28
C GLY A 7 -0.97 -11.42 4.20
N LEU A 8 -0.07 -10.60 3.66
CA LEU A 8 0.85 -9.76 4.43
C LEU A 8 0.21 -8.40 4.73
N SER A 9 0.57 -7.81 5.87
CA SER A 9 0.10 -6.48 6.25
C SER A 9 1.29 -5.56 6.53
N PHE A 10 1.36 -4.48 5.78
CA PHE A 10 2.43 -3.48 5.88
C PHE A 10 1.89 -2.21 6.51
N ARG A 11 2.63 -1.68 7.48
CA ARG A 11 2.32 -0.38 8.08
C ARG A 11 2.69 0.72 7.09
N ILE A 12 1.70 1.55 6.75
CA ILE A 12 1.91 2.73 5.92
C ILE A 12 2.31 3.89 6.84
N ALA A 13 3.51 4.42 6.65
CA ALA A 13 4.03 5.60 7.34
C ALA A 13 3.45 6.90 6.75
N GLN A 14 3.31 6.97 5.43
CA GLN A 14 2.78 8.12 4.71
C GLN A 14 2.08 7.68 3.42
N MET A 15 1.04 8.42 3.02
CA MET A 15 0.38 8.28 1.73
C MET A 15 0.42 9.61 0.98
N GLY A 16 0.85 9.55 -0.28
CA GLY A 16 0.68 10.59 -1.28
C GLY A 16 -0.44 10.22 -2.26
N PRO A 17 -0.77 11.11 -3.20
CA PRO A 17 -1.80 10.84 -4.21
C PRO A 17 -1.46 9.66 -5.15
N ASP A 18 -0.17 9.41 -5.36
CA ASP A 18 0.39 8.46 -6.32
C ASP A 18 1.39 7.47 -5.70
N PHE A 19 1.66 7.57 -4.39
CA PHE A 19 2.61 6.70 -3.70
C PHE A 19 2.22 6.38 -2.26
N LEU A 20 2.76 5.27 -1.75
CA LEU A 20 2.81 4.95 -0.33
C LEU A 20 4.24 4.88 0.17
N LEU A 21 4.46 5.29 1.41
CA LEU A 21 5.67 5.04 2.17
C LEU A 21 5.37 3.96 3.21
N VAL A 22 6.05 2.81 3.12
CA VAL A 22 5.87 1.69 4.06
C VAL A 22 7.12 1.51 4.94
N GLU A 23 6.92 1.17 6.22
CA GLU A 23 8.02 1.10 7.20
C GLU A 23 8.91 -0.14 7.02
N SER A 24 8.38 -1.22 6.45
CA SER A 24 9.10 -2.48 6.28
C SER A 24 8.71 -3.12 4.95
N PRO A 25 9.15 -2.55 3.81
CA PRO A 25 8.85 -3.11 2.50
C PRO A 25 9.46 -4.51 2.37
N ALA A 26 8.72 -5.41 1.74
CA ALA A 26 9.22 -6.71 1.30
C ALA A 26 9.20 -6.77 -0.23
N ASP A 27 10.05 -7.59 -0.82
CA ASP A 27 10.04 -7.82 -2.26
C ASP A 27 8.72 -8.46 -2.68
N HIS A 28 8.07 -7.87 -3.66
CA HIS A 28 6.82 -8.37 -4.21
C HIS A 28 6.69 -8.01 -5.70
N PRO A 29 6.28 -8.94 -6.58
CA PRO A 29 6.00 -8.62 -7.98
C PRO A 29 4.81 -7.64 -8.13
N PRO A 30 4.61 -7.06 -9.32
CA PRO A 30 3.42 -6.29 -9.63
C PRO A 30 2.13 -7.02 -9.30
N THR A 31 1.20 -6.34 -8.64
CA THR A 31 0.05 -7.01 -8.00
C THR A 31 -1.04 -6.03 -7.59
N GLN A 32 -2.18 -6.55 -7.12
CA GLN A 32 -3.24 -5.78 -6.48
C GLN A 32 -3.08 -5.84 -4.97
N ALA A 33 -3.36 -4.73 -4.29
CA ALA A 33 -3.31 -4.61 -2.85
C ALA A 33 -4.55 -3.88 -2.34
N THR A 34 -4.77 -3.94 -1.04
CA THR A 34 -5.89 -3.26 -0.39
C THR A 34 -5.37 -2.31 0.66
N ILE A 35 -5.74 -1.04 0.59
CA ILE A 35 -5.47 -0.09 1.66
C ILE A 35 -6.64 -0.10 2.64
N GLU A 36 -6.31 -0.21 3.92
CA GLU A 36 -7.23 -0.06 5.02
C GLU A 36 -6.85 1.15 5.86
N MET A 37 -7.79 2.09 5.97
CA MET A 37 -7.65 3.31 6.76
C MET A 37 -8.75 3.39 7.81
N HIS A 38 -8.35 3.68 9.05
CA HIS A 38 -9.26 3.96 10.14
C HIS A 38 -8.85 5.29 10.76
N VAL A 39 -9.72 6.31 10.69
CA VAL A 39 -9.49 7.67 11.22
C VAL A 39 -10.80 8.15 11.84
N ASP A 40 -10.75 8.60 13.09
CA ASP A 40 -11.90 9.17 13.82
C ASP A 40 -13.19 8.32 13.72
N GLY A 41 -13.04 7.00 13.83
CA GLY A 41 -14.16 6.04 13.72
C GLY A 41 -14.62 5.74 12.29
N SER A 42 -14.11 6.47 11.28
CA SER A 42 -14.36 6.18 9.87
C SER A 42 -13.42 5.08 9.38
N HIS A 43 -14.00 4.01 8.85
CA HIS A 43 -13.28 2.92 8.21
C HIS A 43 -13.45 3.03 6.69
N ARG A 44 -12.33 3.05 5.96
CA ARG A 44 -12.30 3.05 4.51
C ARG A 44 -11.36 1.97 4.03
N ILE A 45 -11.84 1.20 3.07
CA ILE A 45 -11.09 0.16 2.38
C ILE A 45 -11.23 0.40 0.89
N TRP A 46 -10.11 0.38 0.17
CA TRP A 46 -10.10 0.45 -1.29
C TRP A 46 -8.94 -0.35 -1.87
N GLU A 47 -9.13 -0.83 -3.10
CA GLU A 47 -8.10 -1.54 -3.85
C GLU A 47 -7.14 -0.54 -4.52
N VAL A 48 -5.87 -0.93 -4.60
CA VAL A 48 -4.83 -0.20 -5.31
C VAL A 48 -3.99 -1.17 -6.11
N SER A 49 -3.63 -0.75 -7.32
CA SER A 49 -2.67 -1.51 -8.12
C SER A 49 -1.26 -1.06 -7.77
N LEU A 50 -0.37 -2.05 -7.58
CA LEU A 50 1.07 -1.86 -7.41
C LEU A 50 1.75 -2.29 -8.72
N PRO A 51 1.76 -1.45 -9.78
CA PRO A 51 2.24 -1.84 -11.11
C PRO A 51 3.74 -2.16 -11.15
N GLN A 52 4.51 -1.64 -10.19
CA GLN A 52 5.94 -1.91 -10.04
C GLN A 52 6.25 -2.92 -8.91
N GLY A 53 5.21 -3.42 -8.24
CA GLY A 53 5.35 -4.23 -7.04
C GLY A 53 5.98 -3.45 -5.87
N MET A 54 6.72 -4.16 -5.02
CA MET A 54 7.49 -3.58 -3.92
C MET A 54 8.92 -4.14 -3.97
N LYS A 55 9.89 -3.31 -3.57
CA LYS A 55 11.29 -3.73 -3.45
C LYS A 55 11.78 -3.47 -2.04
N ALA A 56 12.35 -4.49 -1.41
CA ALA A 56 13.01 -4.34 -0.13
C ALA A 56 14.14 -3.29 -0.25
N GLY A 57 14.22 -2.37 0.71
CA GLY A 57 15.17 -1.25 0.68
C GLY A 57 14.71 -0.01 -0.11
N ASN A 58 13.60 -0.08 -0.86
CA ASN A 58 12.93 1.10 -1.39
C ASN A 58 11.59 1.30 -0.67
N PRO A 59 11.49 2.27 0.27
CA PRO A 59 10.30 2.44 1.07
C PRO A 59 9.14 3.09 0.29
N ARG A 60 9.40 3.63 -0.91
CA ARG A 60 8.39 4.25 -1.77
C ARG A 60 7.79 3.23 -2.74
N VAL A 61 6.47 3.14 -2.72
CA VAL A 61 5.69 2.25 -3.56
C VAL A 61 4.79 3.10 -4.47
N CYS A 62 4.91 2.96 -5.78
CA CYS A 62 4.04 3.63 -6.74
C CYS A 62 2.66 2.96 -6.78
N LEU A 63 1.61 3.78 -6.81
CA LEU A 63 0.23 3.34 -6.92
C LEU A 63 -0.35 3.72 -8.28
N ASN A 64 -1.17 2.82 -8.83
CA ASN A 64 -2.20 3.20 -9.79
C ASN A 64 -3.56 3.04 -9.12
N LEU A 65 -4.34 4.11 -9.11
CA LEU A 65 -5.75 4.05 -8.74
C LEU A 65 -6.50 3.37 -9.89
N THR A 66 -7.13 2.24 -9.60
CA THR A 66 -8.13 1.67 -10.51
C THR A 66 -9.40 2.51 -10.37
N GLU A 67 -9.74 3.25 -11.43
CA GLU A 67 -11.00 4.01 -11.56
C GLU A 67 -12.22 3.09 -11.62
#